data_AF-X0ZAW9-F1
#
_entry.id   AF-X0ZAW9-F1
#
_cell.length_a   1.000
_cell.length_b   1.000
_cell.length_c   1.000
_cell.angle_alpha   90.00
_cell.angle_beta   90.00
_cell.angle_gamma   90.00
#
_symmetry.space_group_name_H-M   'P 1'
#
loop_
_entity.id
_entity.type
_entity.pdbx_description
1 polymer ?
#
loop_
_entity_poly.entity_id
_entity_poly.type
_entity_poly.pdbx_seq_one_letter_code
_entity_poly.pdbx_strand_id
1 'polypeptide(L)'
;MGLALVNAIESNEVWNNTFNLGGGKQCQIIYKDNIDDMFEIMGFGRNFLPNEAFSKHDSHCGFFDEEEMSYLNSILKFQHHTIEDFYKEVKKWIGIKRYFVPLVKPILRMYLLRKSEFYQKAKKSSDQHAF
;
A
#
# COMPACT_ATOMS: atom_id res chain seq x y z
N MET A 1 -6.30 -3.64 -14.64
CA MET A 1 -5.29 -3.43 -15.70
C MET A 1 -5.67 -4.12 -17.01
N GLY A 2 -5.80 -5.46 -17.05
CA GLY A 2 -6.13 -6.17 -18.31
C GLY A 2 -7.39 -5.66 -19.03
N LEU A 3 -8.46 -5.38 -18.29
CA LEU A 3 -9.70 -4.81 -18.85
C LEU A 3 -9.49 -3.45 -19.53
N ALA A 4 -8.63 -2.59 -18.97
CA ALA A 4 -8.32 -1.29 -19.58
C ALA A 4 -7.66 -1.46 -20.94
N LEU A 5 -6.71 -2.40 -21.05
CA LEU A 5 -5.99 -2.67 -22.30
C LEU A 5 -6.91 -3.26 -23.38
N VAL A 6 -7.85 -4.13 -23.00
CA VAL A 6 -8.84 -4.68 -23.94
C VAL A 6 -9.77 -3.58 -24.43
N ASN A 7 -10.34 -2.79 -23.53
CA ASN A 7 -11.28 -1.72 -23.89
C ASN A 7 -10.59 -0.59 -24.68
N ALA A 8 -9.28 -0.40 -24.49
CA ALA A 8 -8.48 0.58 -25.23
C ALA A 8 -8.41 0.28 -26.74
N ILE A 9 -8.56 -0.98 -27.15
CA ILE A 9 -8.60 -1.35 -28.58
C ILE A 9 -9.80 -0.70 -29.28
N GLU A 10 -10.91 -0.52 -28.55
CA GLU A 10 -12.17 -0.01 -29.09
C GLU A 10 -12.36 1.51 -28.86
N SER A 11 -11.47 2.17 -28.12
CA SER A 11 -11.53 3.61 -27.82
C SER A 11 -10.58 4.37 -28.73
N ASN A 12 -11.12 5.30 -29.53
CA ASN A 12 -10.28 6.16 -30.36
C ASN A 12 -9.60 7.27 -29.55
N GLU A 13 -10.11 7.60 -28.36
CA GLU A 13 -9.61 8.68 -27.52
C GLU A 13 -8.23 8.39 -26.91
N VAL A 14 -7.83 7.12 -26.80
CA VAL A 14 -6.56 6.75 -26.18
C VAL A 14 -5.36 6.78 -27.12
N TRP A 15 -5.58 6.74 -28.43
CA TRP A 15 -4.49 6.70 -29.40
C TRP A 15 -3.72 8.02 -29.44
N ASN A 16 -2.39 7.92 -29.57
CA ASN A 16 -1.44 9.04 -29.57
C ASN A 16 -1.41 9.86 -28.27
N ASN A 17 -2.04 9.37 -27.20
CA ASN A 17 -2.01 9.97 -25.87
C ASN A 17 -1.24 9.07 -24.90
N THR A 18 -0.75 9.66 -23.81
CA THR A 18 -0.14 8.91 -22.69
C THR A 18 -0.94 9.21 -21.44
N PHE A 19 -1.40 8.16 -20.75
CA PHE A 19 -2.18 8.27 -19.52
C PHE A 19 -1.55 7.45 -18.40
N ASN A 20 -1.75 7.89 -17.15
CA ASN A 20 -1.42 7.08 -16.00
C ASN A 20 -2.58 6.15 -15.64
N LEU A 21 -2.31 4.84 -15.58
CA LEU A 21 -3.32 3.84 -15.25
C LEU A 21 -3.27 3.49 -13.76
N GLY A 22 -4.37 3.71 -13.04
CA GLY A 22 -4.46 3.50 -11.60
C GLY A 22 -5.85 3.10 -11.11
N GLY A 23 -5.97 2.77 -9.82
CA GLY A 23 -7.21 2.29 -9.22
C GLY A 23 -8.22 3.38 -8.80
N GLY A 24 -7.91 4.66 -9.08
CA GLY A 24 -8.78 5.78 -8.70
C GLY A 24 -8.83 6.03 -7.20
N LYS A 25 -9.75 6.91 -6.79
CA LYS A 25 -9.88 7.41 -5.41
C LYS A 25 -10.09 6.28 -4.39
N GLN A 26 -10.82 5.23 -4.77
CA GLN A 26 -11.10 4.07 -3.91
C GLN A 26 -9.89 3.15 -3.70
N CYS A 27 -8.78 3.40 -4.39
CA CYS A 27 -7.52 2.69 -4.20
C CYS A 27 -6.39 3.59 -3.67
N GLN A 28 -6.68 4.86 -3.36
CA GLN A 28 -5.69 5.77 -2.76
C GLN A 28 -5.52 5.46 -1.27
N ILE A 29 -4.28 5.25 -0.85
CA ILE A 29 -3.95 4.98 0.55
C ILE A 29 -2.54 5.49 0.88
N ILE A 30 -2.35 5.92 2.12
CA ILE A 30 -1.03 6.25 2.64
C ILE A 30 -0.25 4.97 2.90
N TYR A 31 1.02 4.93 2.49
CA TYR A 31 1.87 3.73 2.60
C TYR A 31 1.89 3.13 4.01
N LYS A 32 2.00 3.96 5.04
CA LYS A 32 1.96 3.51 6.44
C LYS A 32 0.67 2.74 6.74
N ASP A 33 -0.47 3.29 6.34
CA ASP A 33 -1.77 2.71 6.65
C ASP A 33 -2.01 1.43 5.85
N ASN A 34 -1.55 1.38 4.59
CA ASN A 34 -1.56 0.15 3.80
C ASN A 34 -0.77 -0.98 4.49
N ILE A 35 0.46 -0.69 4.92
CA ILE A 35 1.31 -1.65 5.62
C ILE A 35 0.68 -2.06 6.96
N ASP A 36 0.04 -1.15 7.68
CA ASP A 36 -0.63 -1.45 8.94
C ASP A 36 -1.84 -2.37 8.75
N ASP A 37 -2.69 -2.08 7.76
CA ASP A 37 -3.83 -2.92 7.40
C ASP A 37 -3.37 -4.31 6.93
N MET A 38 -2.28 -4.37 6.15
CA MET A 38 -1.65 -5.64 5.74
C MET A 38 -1.16 -6.45 6.95
N PHE A 39 -0.47 -5.83 7.92
CA PHE A 39 -0.02 -6.52 9.12
C PHE A 39 -1.19 -7.05 9.96
N GLU A 40 -2.28 -6.30 10.07
CA GLU A 40 -3.51 -6.74 10.72
C GLU A 40 -4.11 -7.96 9.98
N ILE A 41 -4.26 -7.88 8.66
CA ILE A 41 -4.79 -8.97 7.82
C ILE A 41 -3.94 -10.24 7.96
N MET A 42 -2.62 -10.09 8.00
CA MET A 42 -1.66 -11.18 8.19
C MET A 42 -1.61 -11.76 9.61
N GLY A 43 -2.22 -11.11 10.61
CA GLY A 43 -2.20 -11.58 12.00
C GLY A 43 -1.02 -11.08 12.84
N PHE A 44 -0.25 -10.12 12.34
CA PHE A 44 0.75 -9.38 13.13
C PHE A 44 0.10 -8.33 14.02
N GLY A 45 -1.08 -7.84 13.64
CA GLY A 45 -1.86 -6.85 14.37
C GLY A 45 -1.60 -5.41 13.90
N ARG A 46 -2.55 -4.52 14.20
CA ARG A 46 -2.39 -3.05 14.08
C ARG A 46 -1.18 -2.52 14.87
N ASN A 47 -0.60 -1.44 14.38
CA ASN A 47 0.59 -0.75 14.90
C ASN A 47 1.77 -1.70 15.14
N PHE A 48 1.95 -2.66 14.24
CA PHE A 48 3.00 -3.65 14.36
C PHE A 48 4.41 -3.02 14.26
N LEU A 49 4.54 -1.96 13.46
CA LEU A 49 5.71 -1.10 13.41
C LEU A 49 5.37 0.27 14.01
N PRO A 50 6.28 0.88 14.79
CA PRO A 50 6.06 2.20 15.35
C PRO A 50 6.26 3.29 14.28
N ASN A 51 5.74 4.50 14.51
CA ASN A 51 5.77 5.59 13.52
C ASN A 51 7.19 5.98 13.10
N GLU A 52 8.15 5.87 14.02
CA GLU A 52 9.57 6.15 13.80
C GLU A 52 10.23 5.19 12.80
N ALA A 53 9.59 4.05 12.51
CA ALA A 53 10.07 3.12 11.50
C ALA A 53 9.79 3.56 10.06
N PHE A 54 8.95 4.60 9.87
CA PHE A 54 8.59 5.14 8.57
C PHE A 54 9.33 6.45 8.27
N SER A 55 9.55 6.73 6.99
CA SER A 55 10.12 8.01 6.54
C SER A 55 9.20 9.17 6.93
N LYS A 56 9.82 10.29 7.34
CA LYS A 56 9.13 11.59 7.50
C LYS A 56 9.26 12.49 6.26
N HIS A 57 10.03 12.05 5.26
CA HIS A 57 10.28 12.76 4.01
C HIS A 57 9.44 12.20 2.87
N ASP A 58 9.40 12.94 1.77
CA ASP A 58 8.60 12.64 0.59
C ASP A 58 8.82 11.23 0.06
N SER A 59 7.69 10.60 -0.27
CA SER A 59 7.64 9.28 -0.91
C SER A 59 7.88 9.43 -2.41
N HIS A 60 8.56 8.44 -3.02
CA HIS A 60 8.67 8.35 -4.48
C HIS A 60 7.32 8.03 -5.14
N CYS A 61 6.38 7.47 -4.37
CA CYS A 61 5.00 7.26 -4.80
C CYS A 61 4.13 8.46 -4.44
N GLY A 62 3.31 8.89 -5.39
CA GLY A 62 2.24 9.88 -5.20
C GLY A 62 0.90 9.36 -5.74
N PHE A 63 -0.16 10.13 -5.54
CA PHE A 63 -1.46 9.86 -6.14
C PHE A 63 -1.50 10.41 -7.57
N PHE A 64 -2.15 9.65 -8.47
CA PHE A 64 -2.46 10.14 -9.80
C PHE A 64 -3.56 11.20 -9.75
N ASP A 65 -3.59 12.03 -10.78
CA ASP A 65 -4.60 13.06 -10.97
C ASP A 65 -6.02 12.46 -11.01
N GLU A 66 -6.94 13.01 -10.23
CA GLU A 66 -8.31 12.47 -10.12
C GLU A 66 -9.15 12.73 -11.37
N GLU A 67 -8.89 13.82 -12.10
CA GLU A 67 -9.64 14.18 -13.31
C GLU A 67 -9.22 13.30 -14.48
N GLU A 68 -7.91 13.13 -14.72
CA GLU A 68 -7.36 12.21 -15.73
C GLU A 68 -7.87 10.79 -15.48
N MET A 69 -7.85 10.34 -14.22
CA MET A 69 -8.26 8.99 -13.85
C MET A 69 -9.78 8.77 -14.04
N SER A 70 -10.60 9.77 -13.70
CA SER A 70 -12.06 9.72 -13.88
C SER A 70 -12.43 9.74 -15.36
N TYR A 71 -11.76 10.58 -16.14
CA TYR A 71 -11.91 10.63 -17.60
C TYR A 71 -11.54 9.28 -18.23
N LEU A 72 -10.35 8.75 -17.91
CA LEU A 72 -9.88 7.48 -18.45
C LEU A 72 -10.82 6.32 -18.08
N ASN A 73 -11.36 6.30 -16.86
CA ASN A 73 -12.34 5.29 -16.48
C ASN A 73 -13.69 5.47 -17.19
N SER A 74 -14.07 6.68 -17.59
CA SER A 74 -15.30 6.91 -18.36
C SER A 74 -15.25 6.30 -19.76
N ILE A 75 -14.07 6.32 -20.40
CA ILE A 75 -13.85 5.76 -21.74
C ILE A 75 -13.47 4.27 -21.69
N LEU A 76 -12.68 3.83 -20.70
CA LEU A 76 -12.17 2.46 -20.61
C LEU A 76 -12.91 1.55 -19.63
N LYS A 77 -13.79 2.08 -18.76
CA LYS A 77 -14.66 1.31 -17.83
C LYS A 77 -13.94 0.16 -17.12
N PHE A 78 -12.79 0.43 -16.51
CA PHE A 78 -11.88 -0.60 -16.01
C PHE A 78 -11.76 -0.67 -14.49
N GLN A 79 -12.24 0.33 -13.76
CA GLN A 79 -12.20 0.39 -12.31
C GLN A 79 -13.43 -0.26 -11.69
N HIS A 80 -13.28 -1.52 -11.26
CA HIS A 80 -14.36 -2.32 -10.64
C HIS A 80 -14.04 -2.79 -9.22
N HIS A 81 -12.83 -2.53 -8.73
CA HIS A 81 -12.34 -3.02 -7.45
C HIS A 81 -11.79 -1.87 -6.62
N THR A 82 -12.02 -1.95 -5.31
CA THR A 82 -11.45 -1.02 -4.33
C THR A 82 -10.26 -1.65 -3.60
N ILE A 83 -9.56 -0.86 -2.79
CA ILE A 83 -8.53 -1.42 -1.91
C ILE A 83 -9.09 -2.42 -0.90
N GLU A 84 -10.33 -2.24 -0.45
CA GLU A 84 -11.02 -3.16 0.46
C GLU A 84 -11.30 -4.51 -0.22
N ASP A 85 -11.61 -4.52 -1.52
CA ASP A 85 -11.77 -5.78 -2.26
C ASP A 85 -10.45 -6.54 -2.36
N PHE A 86 -9.35 -5.84 -2.64
CA PHE A 86 -8.01 -6.41 -2.55
C PHE A 86 -7.73 -6.98 -1.15
N TYR A 87 -8.08 -6.26 -0.08
CA TYR A 87 -7.91 -6.75 1.30
C TYR A 87 -8.74 -7.98 1.61
N LYS A 88 -9.97 -8.08 1.08
CA LYS A 88 -10.80 -9.29 1.21
C LYS A 88 -10.13 -10.49 0.53
N GLU A 89 -9.55 -10.29 -0.66
CA GLU A 89 -8.84 -11.35 -1.38
C GLU A 89 -7.58 -11.80 -0.63
N VAL A 90 -6.76 -10.85 -0.17
CA VAL A 90 -5.58 -11.17 0.65
C VAL A 90 -5.97 -11.92 1.92
N LYS A 91 -7.03 -11.50 2.61
CA LYS A 91 -7.54 -12.19 3.81
C LYS A 91 -7.97 -13.62 3.51
N LYS A 92 -8.64 -13.86 2.38
CA LYS A 92 -8.99 -15.22 1.92
C LYS A 92 -7.75 -16.05 1.62
N TRP A 93 -6.76 -15.47 0.94
CA TRP A 93 -5.51 -16.16 0.59
C TRP A 93 -4.67 -16.55 1.82
N ILE A 94 -4.60 -15.67 2.82
CA ILE A 94 -3.91 -15.97 4.09
C ILE A 94 -4.67 -17.06 4.87
N GLY A 95 -5.99 -16.95 4.92
CA GLY A 95 -6.86 -17.93 5.57
C GLY A 95 -6.43 -18.20 7.00
N ILE A 96 -6.26 -19.49 7.34
CA ILE A 96 -5.93 -19.92 8.71
C ILE A 96 -4.46 -19.65 9.10
N LYS A 97 -3.58 -19.33 8.15
CA LYS A 97 -2.15 -19.10 8.44
C LYS A 97 -1.93 -17.95 9.41
N ARG A 98 -2.83 -16.95 9.41
CA ARG A 98 -2.79 -15.78 10.32
C ARG A 98 -2.74 -16.17 11.81
N TYR A 99 -3.30 -17.31 12.19
CA TYR A 99 -3.34 -17.73 13.60
C TYR A 99 -1.99 -18.28 14.09
N PHE A 100 -1.09 -18.67 13.18
CA PHE A 100 0.26 -19.14 13.53
C PHE A 100 1.29 -18.01 13.54
N VAL A 101 0.95 -16.83 13.01
CA VAL A 101 1.83 -15.65 12.94
C VAL A 101 2.30 -15.12 14.31
N PRO A 102 1.50 -15.14 15.40
CA PRO A 102 1.97 -14.68 16.72
C PRO A 102 3.26 -15.35 17.21
N LEU A 103 3.54 -16.59 16.79
CA LEU A 103 4.75 -17.32 17.17
C LEU A 103 6.03 -16.69 16.59
N VAL A 104 5.96 -16.17 15.37
CA VAL A 104 7.10 -15.56 14.66
C VAL A 104 7.14 -14.03 14.78
N LYS A 105 6.04 -13.44 15.26
CA LYS A 105 5.85 -11.99 15.44
C LYS A 105 7.03 -11.25 16.10
N PRO A 106 7.56 -11.66 17.28
CA PRO A 106 8.61 -10.88 17.93
C PRO A 106 9.94 -10.89 17.16
N ILE A 107 10.28 -12.03 16.55
CA ILE A 107 11.51 -12.20 15.75
C ILE A 107 11.44 -11.31 14.52
N LEU A 108 10.31 -11.36 13.79
CA LEU A 108 10.10 -10.55 12.60
C LEU A 108 10.05 -9.05 12.91
N ARG A 109 9.40 -8.65 14.02
CA ARG A 109 9.40 -7.25 14.46
C ARG A 109 10.81 -6.74 14.69
N MET A 110 11.61 -7.50 15.43
CA MET A 110 12.99 -7.14 15.72
C MET A 110 13.84 -7.03 14.45
N TYR A 111 13.68 -7.97 13.53
CA TYR A 111 14.39 -7.97 12.24
C TYR A 111 14.04 -6.74 11.39
N LEU A 112 12.75 -6.43 11.23
CA LEU A 112 12.29 -5.27 10.47
C LEU A 112 12.77 -3.95 11.08
N LEU A 113 12.68 -3.80 12.40
CA LEU A 113 13.14 -2.59 13.10
C LEU A 113 14.65 -2.41 13.01
N ARG A 114 15.44 -3.49 13.04
CA ARG A 114 16.89 -3.42 12.81
C ARG A 114 17.24 -2.94 11.41
N LYS A 115 16.42 -3.31 10.41
CA LYS A 115 16.63 -2.93 9.02
C LYS A 115 16.12 -1.52 8.68
N SER A 116 15.14 -1.00 9.40
CA SER A 116 14.63 0.36 9.19
C SER A 116 15.68 1.40 9.61
N GLU A 117 16.28 2.06 8.62
CA GLU A 117 17.22 3.16 8.88
C GLU A 117 16.59 4.30 9.70
N PHE A 118 15.31 4.60 9.44
CA PHE A 118 14.57 5.65 10.14
C PHE A 118 14.41 5.31 11.62
N TYR A 119 14.06 4.06 11.94
CA TYR A 119 13.96 3.61 13.33
C TYR A 119 15.31 3.66 14.04
N GLN A 120 16.40 3.23 13.37
CA GLN A 120 17.74 3.28 13.95
C GLN A 120 18.21 4.71 14.22
N LYS A 121 17.93 5.65 13.31
CA LYS A 121 18.24 7.07 13.49
C LYS A 121 17.45 7.65 14.66
N ALA A 122 16.14 7.43 14.71
CA ALA A 122 15.27 7.91 15.78
C ALA A 122 15.70 7.40 17.17
N LYS A 123 16.05 6.11 17.26
CA LYS A 123 16.52 5.49 18.51
C LYS A 123 17.85 6.09 18.99
N LYS A 124 18.80 6.32 18.08
CA LYS A 124 20.09 6.95 18.43
C LYS A 124 19.91 8.38 18.95
N SER A 125 19.00 9.14 18.35
CA SER A 125 18.69 10.50 18.80
C SER A 125 18.02 10.53 20.18
N SER A 126 17.14 9.57 20.50
CA SER A 126 16.55 9.49 21.85
C SER A 126 17.57 9.12 22.92
N ASP A 127 18.55 8.27 22.60
CA ASP A 127 19.59 7.85 23.54
C ASP A 127 20.60 8.98 23.83
N GLN A 128 20.77 9.95 22.92
CA GLN A 128 21.67 11.11 23.08
C GLN A 128 21.09 12.25 23.94
N HIS A 129 19.76 12.31 24.13
CA HIS A 129 19.08 13.33 24.94
C HIS A 129 18.68 12.83 26.34
N ALA A 130 19.06 11.60 26.69
CA ALA A 130 18.78 10.98 27.98
C ALA A 130 19.93 11.14 29.00
N PHE A 131 20.90 12.02 28.71
CA PHE A 131 22.02 12.39 29.57
C PHE A 131 22.01 13.89 29.88
#